data_AF-A0A6P2E3G2-F1
#
_entry.id   AF-A0A6P2E3G2-F1
#
_cell.length_a   1.000
_cell.length_b   1.000
_cell.length_c   1.000
_cell.angle_alpha   90.00
_cell.angle_beta   90.00
_cell.angle_gamma   90.00
#
_symmetry.space_group_name_H-M   'P 1'
#
loop_
_entity.id
_entity.type
_entity.pdbx_description
1 polymer ?
#
loop_
_entity_poly.entity_id
_entity_poly.type
_entity_poly.pdbx_seq_one_letter_code
_entity_poly.pdbx_strand_id
1 'polypeptide(L)'
;MEPDGLLWNFGCDPVAGVLRIYGITAAGVVDSFRQFEIADLSPGHDFAITKNHLVFALSPLALRMDRLAAGRPFGASVVWMPGRATRVLVIDKRSWTSRWYEFPPAIVFHLGNAWEDAEGVIRLDCMCGSDPRWMLNGWSLMGGEYEHVRGAVLTLVALKPGGGCSVSTVVSVEGDFPVVDPLRAGRRYRDIVCISRSATRPAVLPVAQAELSCALPVGLHGTFHAT
;
A
#
# COMPACT_ATOMS: atom_id res chain seq x y z
N MET A 1 11.93 -1.74 7.04
CA MET A 1 13.00 -2.01 8.02
C MET A 1 13.73 -0.70 8.27
N GLU A 2 14.07 -0.42 9.51
CA GLU A 2 14.87 0.74 9.90
C GLU A 2 16.36 0.51 9.58
N PRO A 3 17.18 1.57 9.50
CA PRO A 3 18.62 1.45 9.23
C PRO A 3 19.41 0.70 10.31
N ASP A 4 18.90 0.61 11.54
CA ASP A 4 19.50 -0.17 12.64
C ASP A 4 19.07 -1.66 12.61
N GLY A 5 18.29 -2.06 11.61
CA GLY A 5 17.79 -3.42 11.44
C GLY A 5 16.50 -3.72 12.21
N LEU A 6 15.87 -2.73 12.87
CA LEU A 6 14.54 -2.91 13.45
C LEU A 6 13.50 -3.12 12.34
N LEU A 7 12.83 -4.26 12.38
CA LEU A 7 11.73 -4.61 11.50
C LEU A 7 10.39 -4.32 12.18
N TRP A 8 9.63 -3.39 11.60
CA TRP A 8 8.22 -3.21 11.92
C TRP A 8 7.38 -4.15 11.06
N ASN A 9 6.36 -4.74 11.66
CA ASN A 9 5.32 -5.48 10.94
C ASN A 9 4.04 -5.51 11.79
N PHE A 10 2.95 -6.03 11.22
CA PHE A 10 1.63 -5.97 11.82
C PHE A 10 0.82 -7.25 11.60
N GLY A 11 -0.24 -7.41 12.38
CA GLY A 11 -1.27 -8.41 12.18
C GLY A 11 -2.62 -7.69 12.09
N CYS A 12 -3.37 -7.94 11.03
CA CYS A 12 -4.69 -7.35 10.83
C CYS A 12 -5.77 -8.42 10.97
N ASP A 13 -6.65 -8.24 11.95
CA ASP A 13 -7.77 -9.13 12.22
C ASP A 13 -9.09 -8.35 12.06
N PRO A 14 -9.66 -8.30 10.84
CA PRO A 14 -10.92 -7.61 10.59
C PRO A 14 -12.14 -8.34 11.20
N VAL A 15 -12.00 -9.59 11.66
CA VAL A 15 -13.08 -10.32 12.34
C VAL A 15 -13.22 -9.81 13.77
N ALA A 16 -12.10 -9.69 14.48
CA ALA A 16 -12.07 -9.17 15.84
C ALA A 16 -12.00 -7.63 15.91
N GLY A 17 -11.74 -6.96 14.77
CA GLY A 17 -11.50 -5.52 14.75
C GLY A 17 -10.17 -5.13 15.40
N VAL A 18 -9.14 -5.97 15.27
CA VAL A 18 -7.88 -5.82 16.00
C VAL A 18 -6.71 -5.63 15.05
N LEU A 19 -5.95 -4.55 15.26
CA LEU A 19 -4.65 -4.30 14.63
C LEU A 19 -3.54 -4.54 15.66
N ARG A 20 -2.62 -5.45 15.36
CA ARG A 20 -1.44 -5.74 16.17
C ARG A 20 -0.21 -5.20 15.48
N ILE A 21 0.70 -4.61 16.24
CA ILE A 21 1.95 -4.05 15.73
C ILE A 21 3.08 -4.69 16.52
N TYR A 22 4.13 -5.11 15.81
CA TYR A 22 5.32 -5.68 16.41
C TYR A 22 6.60 -5.10 15.81
N GLY A 23 7.57 -4.85 16.68
CA GLY A 23 8.93 -4.47 16.35
C GLY A 23 9.86 -5.63 16.66
N ILE A 24 10.65 -6.04 15.67
CA ILE A 24 11.59 -7.17 15.76
C ILE A 24 12.99 -6.62 15.48
N THR A 25 13.86 -6.71 16.48
CA THR A 25 15.26 -6.25 16.36
C THR A 25 16.01 -7.07 15.31
N ALA A 26 17.19 -6.58 14.90
CA ALA A 26 18.10 -7.29 14.00
C ALA A 26 18.50 -8.69 14.51
N ALA A 27 18.41 -8.92 15.83
CA ALA A 27 18.67 -10.22 16.46
C ALA A 27 17.47 -11.18 16.43
N GLY A 28 16.35 -10.79 15.82
CA GLY A 28 15.12 -11.60 15.75
C GLY A 28 14.29 -11.56 17.05
N VAL A 29 14.57 -10.63 17.95
CA VAL A 29 13.85 -10.49 19.22
C VAL A 29 12.73 -9.46 19.08
N VAL A 30 11.53 -9.80 19.54
CA VAL A 30 10.41 -8.86 19.62
C VAL A 30 10.69 -7.83 20.73
N ASP A 31 10.93 -6.57 20.36
CA ASP A 31 11.17 -5.47 21.32
C ASP A 31 9.91 -4.67 21.64
N SER A 32 8.93 -4.73 20.74
CA SER A 32 7.72 -3.93 20.78
C SER A 32 6.54 -4.78 20.37
N PHE A 33 5.46 -4.72 21.16
CA PHE A 33 4.18 -5.31 20.81
C PHE A 33 3.05 -4.41 21.30
N ARG A 34 2.11 -4.06 20.41
CA ARG A 34 0.91 -3.27 20.75
C ARG A 34 -0.31 -3.81 20.03
N GLN A 35 -1.46 -3.66 20.67
CA GLN A 35 -2.76 -4.01 20.13
C GLN A 35 -3.64 -2.76 20.13
N PHE A 36 -4.33 -2.53 19.02
CA PHE A 36 -5.31 -1.47 18.82
C PHE A 36 -6.64 -2.09 18.41
N GLU A 37 -7.71 -1.67 19.07
CA GLU A 37 -9.09 -1.97 18.67
C GLU A 37 -9.54 -0.90 17.67
N ILE A 38 -9.85 -1.32 16.45
CA ILE A 38 -10.21 -0.44 15.36
C ILE A 38 -11.62 -0.79 14.90
N ALA A 39 -12.56 0.13 15.13
CA ALA A 39 -13.93 0.00 14.65
C ALA A 39 -13.94 -0.06 13.11
N ASP A 40 -14.70 -1.03 12.59
CA ASP A 40 -14.78 -1.33 11.16
C ASP A 40 -13.41 -1.52 10.52
N LEU A 41 -12.51 -2.29 11.14
CA LEU A 41 -11.18 -2.56 10.58
C LEU A 41 -11.29 -3.19 9.18
N SER A 42 -10.82 -2.46 8.17
CA SER A 42 -10.65 -3.00 6.82
C SER A 42 -9.59 -4.10 6.83
N PRO A 43 -9.69 -5.16 6.01
CA PRO A 43 -8.57 -6.04 5.70
C PRO A 43 -7.39 -5.20 5.17
N GLY A 44 -6.42 -4.92 6.04
CA GLY A 44 -5.23 -4.15 5.71
C GLY A 44 -4.18 -5.06 5.09
N HIS A 45 -3.71 -4.71 3.90
CA HIS A 45 -2.70 -5.48 3.17
C HIS A 45 -1.27 -5.03 3.48
N ASP A 46 -1.07 -3.72 3.59
CA ASP A 46 0.26 -3.12 3.66
C ASP A 46 0.24 -1.85 4.55
N PHE A 47 1.42 -1.38 4.92
CA PHE A 47 1.62 -0.18 5.73
C PHE A 47 2.97 0.46 5.40
N ALA A 48 3.09 1.75 5.68
CA ALA A 48 4.36 2.46 5.55
C ALA A 48 4.91 2.87 6.92
N ILE A 49 6.22 3.09 6.95
CA ILE A 49 6.91 3.68 8.10
C ILE A 49 7.46 5.03 7.68
N THR A 50 7.53 5.98 8.61
CA THR A 50 8.35 7.19 8.49
C THR A 50 9.49 7.09 9.52
N LYS A 51 10.21 8.18 9.80
CA LYS A 51 11.12 8.23 10.94
C LYS A 51 10.40 7.95 12.26
N ASN A 52 9.29 8.63 12.54
CA ASN A 52 8.63 8.59 13.85
C ASN A 52 7.29 7.85 13.86
N HIS A 53 6.72 7.51 12.70
CA HIS A 53 5.33 7.03 12.60
C HIS A 53 5.20 5.71 11.84
N LEU A 54 4.15 4.97 12.18
CA LEU A 54 3.59 3.88 11.40
C LEU A 54 2.30 4.37 10.74
N VAL A 55 2.12 4.11 9.45
CA VAL A 55 1.07 4.71 8.63
C VAL A 55 0.30 3.60 7.91
N PHE A 56 -0.97 3.41 8.28
CA PHE A 56 -1.85 2.39 7.71
C PHE A 56 -2.93 3.06 6.87
N ALA A 57 -2.92 2.82 5.55
CA ALA A 57 -3.98 3.27 4.66
C ALA A 57 -5.07 2.18 4.56
N LEU A 58 -6.20 2.42 5.20
CA LEU A 58 -7.32 1.50 5.31
C LEU A 58 -8.38 1.86 4.26
N SER A 59 -8.33 1.12 3.15
CA SER A 59 -9.35 1.13 2.10
C SER A 59 -10.76 0.93 2.66
N PRO A 60 -11.81 1.50 2.08
CA PRO A 60 -13.18 1.25 2.53
C PRO A 60 -13.68 -0.12 2.04
N LEU A 61 -13.07 -1.18 2.58
CA LEU A 61 -13.45 -2.57 2.41
C LEU A 61 -14.09 -3.07 3.71
N ALA A 62 -15.19 -3.83 3.60
CA ALA A 62 -15.87 -4.44 4.74
C ALA A 62 -15.87 -5.96 4.60
N LEU A 63 -15.56 -6.66 5.68
CA LEU A 63 -15.72 -8.11 5.75
C LEU A 63 -17.18 -8.45 6.10
N ARG A 64 -17.83 -9.23 5.24
CA ARG A 64 -19.20 -9.72 5.43
C ARG A 64 -19.18 -11.02 6.22
N MET A 65 -19.40 -10.92 7.53
CA MET A 65 -19.40 -12.06 8.44
C MET A 65 -20.45 -13.11 8.08
N ASP A 66 -21.60 -12.69 7.54
CA ASP A 66 -22.63 -13.57 6.99
C ASP A 66 -22.12 -14.47 5.86
N ARG A 67 -21.28 -13.92 4.97
CA ARG A 67 -20.68 -14.69 3.86
C ARG A 67 -19.62 -15.65 4.36
N LEU A 68 -18.77 -15.20 5.29
CA LEU A 68 -17.70 -16.02 5.85
C LEU A 68 -18.29 -17.20 6.66
N ALA A 69 -19.31 -16.94 7.48
CA ALA A 69 -20.02 -17.97 8.23
C ALA A 69 -20.75 -18.98 7.33
N ALA A 70 -21.19 -18.57 6.14
CA ALA A 70 -21.75 -19.45 5.11
C ALA A 70 -20.68 -20.24 4.33
N GLY A 71 -19.40 -20.18 4.71
CA GLY A 71 -18.31 -20.94 4.09
C GLY A 71 -17.76 -20.32 2.80
N ARG A 72 -18.09 -19.05 2.49
CA ARG A 72 -17.48 -18.38 1.33
C ARG A 72 -16.00 -18.08 1.60
N PRO A 73 -15.13 -18.12 0.57
CA PRO A 73 -13.73 -17.71 0.70
C PRO A 73 -13.61 -16.29 1.27
N PHE A 74 -12.54 -16.03 2.03
CA PHE A 74 -12.31 -14.73 2.66
C PHE A 74 -12.41 -13.57 1.67
N GLY A 75 -11.69 -13.63 0.55
CA GLY A 75 -11.72 -12.58 -0.46
C GLY A 75 -13.10 -12.35 -1.08
N ALA A 76 -13.90 -13.40 -1.28
CA ALA A 76 -15.29 -13.30 -1.75
C ALA A 76 -16.26 -12.75 -0.69
N SER A 77 -15.81 -12.70 0.56
CA SER A 77 -16.53 -12.12 1.70
C SER A 77 -16.16 -10.67 1.96
N VAL A 78 -15.12 -10.14 1.31
CA VAL A 78 -14.75 -8.72 1.37
C VAL A 78 -15.55 -7.94 0.32
N VAL A 79 -16.16 -6.83 0.73
CA VAL A 79 -16.95 -5.95 -0.15
C VAL A 79 -16.43 -4.52 -0.14
N TRP A 80 -16.41 -3.92 -1.33
CA TRP A 80 -16.10 -2.50 -1.52
C TRP A 80 -17.27 -1.61 -1.07
N MET A 81 -16.95 -0.55 -0.33
CA MET A 81 -17.92 0.41 0.23
C MET A 81 -17.66 1.82 -0.33
N PRO A 82 -18.07 2.13 -1.58
CA PRO A 82 -17.72 3.38 -2.26
C PRO A 82 -18.26 4.65 -1.57
N GLY A 83 -19.25 4.51 -0.68
CA GLY A 83 -19.77 5.63 0.13
C GLY A 83 -18.95 5.98 1.37
N ARG A 84 -17.85 5.27 1.66
CA ARG A 84 -16.96 5.52 2.80
C ARG A 84 -15.62 6.05 2.31
N ALA A 85 -15.00 6.94 3.07
CA ALA A 85 -13.66 7.44 2.79
C ALA A 85 -12.60 6.36 2.99
N THR A 86 -11.45 6.52 2.34
CA THR A 86 -10.23 5.82 2.75
C THR A 86 -9.69 6.50 3.99
N ARG A 87 -9.49 5.71 5.05
CA ARG A 87 -9.02 6.21 6.35
C ARG A 87 -7.53 5.92 6.48
N VAL A 88 -6.77 6.88 7.00
CA VAL A 88 -5.34 6.67 7.30
C VAL A 88 -5.13 6.77 8.81
N LEU A 89 -4.63 5.68 9.38
CA LEU A 89 -4.24 5.61 10.79
C LEU A 89 -2.74 5.87 10.89
N VAL A 90 -2.38 6.96 11.57
CA VAL A 90 -0.99 7.33 11.87
C VAL A 90 -0.74 7.05 13.35
N ILE A 91 0.29 6.28 13.67
CA ILE A 91 0.67 5.92 15.04
C ILE A 91 2.08 6.38 15.30
N ASP A 92 2.29 7.17 16.36
CA ASP A 92 3.63 7.54 16.84
C ASP A 92 4.32 6.32 17.48
N LYS A 93 5.53 5.99 17.03
CA LYS A 93 6.27 4.79 17.48
C LYS A 93 6.73 4.87 18.94
N ARG A 94 6.82 6.07 19.52
CA ARG A 94 7.34 6.30 20.88
C ARG A 94 6.20 6.34 21.89
N SER A 95 5.19 7.17 21.63
CA SER A 95 4.07 7.40 22.53
C SER A 95 2.91 6.43 22.31
N TRP A 96 2.85 5.78 21.14
CA TRP A 96 1.71 4.97 20.69
C TRP A 96 0.40 5.74 20.55
N THR A 97 0.46 7.07 20.55
CA THR A 97 -0.71 7.89 20.24
C THR A 97 -1.05 7.78 18.77
N SER A 98 -2.33 7.67 18.47
CA SER A 98 -2.84 7.54 17.12
C SER A 98 -3.60 8.78 16.65
N ARG A 99 -3.57 9.02 15.34
CA ARG A 99 -4.38 10.04 14.67
C ARG A 99 -4.99 9.49 13.39
N TRP A 100 -6.20 9.95 13.11
CA TRP A 100 -6.93 9.61 11.90
C TRP A 100 -6.89 10.75 10.88
N TYR A 101 -6.83 10.35 9.62
CA TYR A 101 -7.03 11.18 8.45
C TYR A 101 -7.97 10.48 7.49
N GLU A 102 -8.58 11.23 6.59
CA GLU A 102 -9.46 10.68 5.56
C GLU A 102 -9.19 11.36 4.22
N PHE A 103 -9.36 10.59 3.15
CA PHE A 103 -9.38 11.10 1.78
C PHE A 103 -10.42 10.36 0.93
N PRO A 104 -10.74 10.85 -0.28
CA PRO A 104 -11.79 10.26 -1.11
C PRO A 104 -11.63 8.75 -1.30
N PRO A 105 -12.75 8.01 -1.50
CA PRO A 105 -12.74 6.55 -1.57
C PRO A 105 -11.76 6.02 -2.63
N ALA A 106 -10.77 5.25 -2.18
CA ALA A 106 -9.84 4.53 -3.04
C ALA A 106 -9.36 3.22 -2.37
N ILE A 107 -9.13 2.20 -3.19
CA ILE A 107 -8.47 0.97 -2.77
C ILE A 107 -6.97 1.18 -2.85
N VAL A 108 -6.34 1.22 -1.69
CA VAL A 108 -4.89 1.13 -1.52
C VAL A 108 -4.54 -0.34 -1.32
N PHE A 109 -3.65 -0.86 -2.17
CA PHE A 109 -3.10 -2.20 -1.99
C PHE A 109 -1.65 -2.10 -1.53
N HIS A 110 -0.72 -1.66 -2.40
CA HIS A 110 0.67 -1.44 -2.02
C HIS A 110 1.00 0.03 -1.79
N LEU A 111 1.86 0.27 -0.81
CA LEU A 111 2.46 1.57 -0.52
C LEU A 111 3.89 1.61 -1.06
N GLY A 112 4.28 2.74 -1.63
CA GLY A 112 5.64 2.95 -2.12
C GLY A 112 6.60 3.32 -1.00
N ASN A 113 6.33 4.43 -0.32
CA ASN A 113 7.11 4.88 0.82
C ASN A 113 6.34 5.95 1.61
N ALA A 114 6.83 6.28 2.80
CA ALA A 114 6.37 7.43 3.56
C ALA A 114 7.53 8.18 4.20
N TRP A 115 7.37 9.49 4.41
CA TRP A 115 8.35 10.29 5.15
C TRP A 115 7.72 11.52 5.77
N GLU A 116 8.41 12.11 6.73
CA GLU A 116 8.06 13.40 7.32
C GLU A 116 8.89 14.49 6.64
N ASP A 117 8.26 15.58 6.20
CA ASP A 117 8.96 16.79 5.76
C ASP A 117 9.28 17.75 6.93
N ALA A 118 9.94 18.86 6.63
CA ALA A 118 10.41 19.81 7.65
C ALA A 118 9.26 20.50 8.38
N GLU A 119 8.09 20.56 7.76
CA GLU A 119 6.86 21.14 8.29
C GLU A 119 6.04 20.12 9.12
N GLY A 120 6.54 18.89 9.25
CA GLY A 120 5.87 17.79 9.95
C GLY A 120 4.73 17.16 9.17
N VAL A 121 4.60 17.45 7.87
CA VAL A 121 3.63 16.78 7.00
C VAL A 121 4.15 15.37 6.71
N ILE A 122 3.29 14.38 6.96
CA ILE A 122 3.57 13.00 6.56
C ILE A 122 3.16 12.85 5.11
N ARG A 123 4.12 12.52 4.26
CA ARG A 123 3.92 12.24 2.84
C ARG A 123 3.93 10.74 2.63
N LEU A 124 3.01 10.27 1.80
CA LEU A 124 2.73 8.86 1.59
C LEU A 124 2.45 8.63 0.11
N ASP A 125 3.17 7.69 -0.47
CA ASP A 125 2.97 7.29 -1.86
C ASP A 125 2.27 5.93 -1.89
N CYS A 126 1.19 5.84 -2.65
CA CYS A 126 0.31 4.68 -2.69
C CYS A 126 -0.05 4.32 -4.12
N MET A 127 -0.24 3.03 -4.39
CA MET A 127 -0.92 2.56 -5.60
C MET A 127 -2.41 2.46 -5.30
N CYS A 128 -3.19 3.40 -5.83
CA CYS A 128 -4.62 3.52 -5.55
C CYS A 128 -5.46 3.24 -6.80
N GLY A 129 -6.50 2.42 -6.66
CA GLY A 129 -7.55 2.28 -7.67
C GLY A 129 -8.92 2.68 -7.15
N SER A 130 -9.75 3.27 -8.01
CA SER A 130 -11.12 3.68 -7.68
C SER A 130 -12.18 2.60 -7.96
N ASP A 131 -11.79 1.49 -8.60
CA ASP A 131 -12.66 0.37 -8.96
C ASP A 131 -12.13 -0.94 -8.35
N PRO A 132 -12.87 -1.68 -7.51
CA PRO A 132 -12.41 -2.95 -6.94
C PRO A 132 -12.11 -4.05 -7.96
N ARG A 133 -12.65 -3.97 -9.18
CA ARG A 133 -12.48 -5.02 -10.19
C ARG A 133 -11.03 -5.25 -10.58
N TRP A 134 -10.16 -4.24 -10.52
CA TRP A 134 -8.73 -4.44 -10.86
C TRP A 134 -8.00 -5.37 -9.89
N MET A 135 -8.46 -5.44 -8.62
CA MET A 135 -7.92 -6.34 -7.59
C MET A 135 -8.54 -7.74 -7.72
N LEU A 136 -9.83 -7.80 -8.07
CA LEU A 136 -10.58 -9.05 -8.18
C LEU A 136 -10.32 -9.82 -9.49
N ASN A 137 -9.80 -9.15 -10.53
CA ASN A 137 -9.53 -9.77 -11.83
C ASN A 137 -8.46 -10.87 -11.80
N GLY A 138 -7.65 -10.96 -10.73
CA GLY A 138 -6.66 -12.02 -10.57
C GLY A 138 -7.30 -13.41 -10.63
N TRP A 139 -8.50 -13.61 -10.06
CA TRP A 139 -9.19 -14.89 -10.13
C TRP A 139 -9.75 -15.19 -11.52
N SER A 140 -10.35 -14.20 -12.20
CA SER A 140 -10.83 -14.34 -13.57
C SER A 140 -9.67 -14.71 -14.51
N LEU A 141 -8.51 -14.07 -14.34
CA LEU A 141 -7.31 -14.35 -15.12
C LEU A 141 -6.86 -15.81 -14.96
N MET A 142 -6.89 -16.34 -13.73
CA MET A 142 -6.58 -17.75 -13.46
C MET A 142 -7.61 -18.72 -14.08
N GLY A 143 -8.84 -18.25 -14.31
CA GLY A 143 -9.88 -18.96 -15.06
C GLY A 143 -9.78 -18.82 -16.58
N GLY A 144 -8.81 -18.06 -17.10
CA GLY A 144 -8.66 -17.79 -18.54
C GLY A 144 -9.52 -16.63 -19.06
N GLU A 145 -10.20 -15.90 -18.18
CA GLU A 145 -11.01 -14.74 -18.51
C GLU A 145 -10.23 -13.46 -18.24
N TYR A 146 -10.07 -12.61 -19.25
CA TYR A 146 -9.42 -11.32 -19.10
C TYR A 146 -10.36 -10.19 -19.51
N GLU A 147 -10.70 -9.34 -18.54
CA GLU A 147 -11.31 -8.03 -18.77
C GLU A 147 -10.29 -6.97 -18.39
N HIS A 148 -9.98 -6.07 -19.33
CA HIS A 148 -9.12 -4.94 -19.03
C HIS A 148 -9.90 -3.92 -18.20
N VAL A 149 -9.54 -3.80 -16.92
CA VAL A 149 -9.98 -2.74 -16.03
C VAL A 149 -8.76 -1.89 -15.70
N ARG A 150 -8.94 -0.57 -15.70
CA ARG A 150 -7.90 0.36 -15.29
C ARG A 150 -7.38 -0.04 -13.90
N GLY A 151 -6.06 -0.20 -13.80
CA GLY A 151 -5.39 -0.58 -12.57
C GLY A 151 -5.30 0.54 -11.56
N ALA A 152 -4.50 0.29 -10.53
CA ALA A 152 -4.07 1.31 -9.59
C ALA A 152 -3.17 2.34 -10.29
N VAL A 153 -3.22 3.58 -9.79
CA VAL A 153 -2.33 4.67 -10.20
C VAL A 153 -1.55 5.21 -9.02
N LEU A 154 -0.35 5.69 -9.27
CA LEU A 154 0.45 6.36 -8.25
C LEU A 154 -0.32 7.56 -7.70
N THR A 155 -0.49 7.57 -6.39
CA THR A 155 -1.23 8.57 -5.65
C THR A 155 -0.37 9.08 -4.51
N LEU A 156 -0.15 10.40 -4.50
CA LEU A 156 0.64 11.10 -3.51
C LEU A 156 -0.32 11.71 -2.49
N VAL A 157 -0.16 11.32 -1.24
CA VAL A 157 -1.00 11.74 -0.12
C VAL A 157 -0.14 12.56 0.85
N ALA A 158 -0.66 13.69 1.31
CA ALA A 158 -0.01 14.54 2.31
C ALA A 158 -0.95 14.77 3.50
N LEU A 159 -0.52 14.31 4.67
CA LEU A 159 -1.24 14.34 5.93
C LEU A 159 -0.67 15.45 6.81
N LYS A 160 -1.44 16.51 7.02
CA LYS A 160 -0.99 17.72 7.71
C LYS A 160 -1.09 17.56 9.24
N PRO A 161 -0.19 18.17 10.03
CA PRO A 161 -0.30 18.17 11.50
C PRO A 161 -1.62 18.78 12.04
N GLY A 162 -2.31 19.61 11.27
CA GLY A 162 -3.62 20.17 11.64
C GLY A 162 -4.82 19.25 11.33
N GLY A 163 -4.60 18.01 10.86
CA GLY A 163 -5.67 17.06 10.51
C GLY A 163 -6.13 17.11 9.05
N GLY A 164 -5.68 18.09 8.26
CA GLY A 164 -5.99 18.15 6.83
C GLY A 164 -5.27 17.07 6.01
N CYS A 165 -5.91 16.59 4.95
CA CYS A 165 -5.33 15.68 3.97
C CYS A 165 -5.44 16.28 2.57
N SER A 166 -4.40 16.13 1.75
CA SER A 166 -4.45 16.45 0.32
C SER A 166 -3.93 15.29 -0.49
N VAL A 167 -4.55 15.06 -1.65
CA VAL A 167 -4.24 13.94 -2.54
C VAL A 167 -4.02 14.44 -3.95
N SER A 168 -2.99 13.94 -4.61
CA SER A 168 -2.76 14.12 -6.05
C SER A 168 -2.47 12.77 -6.71
N THR A 169 -3.07 12.54 -7.87
CA THR A 169 -2.87 11.30 -8.65
C THR A 169 -1.95 11.58 -9.84
N VAL A 170 -0.97 10.72 -10.05
CA VAL A 170 -0.10 10.73 -11.23
C VAL A 170 -0.64 9.70 -12.22
N VAL A 171 -1.68 10.10 -12.97
CA VAL A 171 -2.45 9.20 -13.85
C VAL A 171 -1.65 8.52 -14.95
N SER A 172 -0.48 9.08 -15.31
CA SER A 172 0.46 8.49 -16.27
C SER A 172 1.24 7.30 -15.72
N VAL A 173 1.21 7.08 -14.41
CA VAL A 173 1.83 5.94 -13.73
C VAL A 173 0.73 5.00 -13.27
N GLU A 174 0.19 4.24 -14.23
CA GLU A 174 -0.71 3.12 -13.96
C GLU A 174 0.11 1.85 -13.76
N GLY A 175 -0.03 1.21 -12.60
CA GLY A 175 0.85 0.13 -12.20
C GLY A 175 0.64 -0.33 -10.77
N ASP A 176 1.50 -1.26 -10.35
CA ASP A 176 1.54 -1.74 -8.98
C ASP A 176 2.95 -2.24 -8.61
N PHE A 177 3.12 -2.79 -7.42
CA PHE A 177 4.38 -3.29 -6.87
C PHE A 177 5.47 -2.19 -6.83
N PRO A 178 5.21 -1.09 -6.12
CA PRO A 178 6.20 -0.04 -5.95
C PRO A 178 7.37 -0.54 -5.10
N VAL A 179 8.58 -0.16 -5.51
CA VAL A 179 9.82 -0.42 -4.80
C VAL A 179 10.63 0.86 -4.75
N VAL A 180 11.22 1.13 -3.59
CA VAL A 180 12.18 2.21 -3.37
C VAL A 180 13.52 1.62 -2.92
N ASP A 181 14.57 2.43 -2.99
CA ASP A 181 15.87 2.10 -2.37
C ASP A 181 15.65 1.72 -0.88
N PRO A 182 15.99 0.50 -0.46
CA PRO A 182 15.81 0.06 0.93
C PRO A 182 16.50 0.96 1.95
N LEU A 183 17.60 1.63 1.59
CA LEU A 183 18.32 2.58 2.45
C LEU A 183 17.54 3.90 2.66
N ARG A 184 16.47 4.11 1.88
CA ARG A 184 15.59 5.28 1.93
C ARG A 184 14.18 4.95 2.43
N ALA A 185 13.90 3.71 2.83
CA ALA A 185 12.63 3.38 3.46
C ALA A 185 12.39 4.29 4.68
N GLY A 186 11.20 4.90 4.75
CA GLY A 186 10.83 5.84 5.80
C GLY A 186 11.46 7.23 5.72
N ARG A 187 12.19 7.52 4.62
CA ARG A 187 12.93 8.77 4.41
C ARG A 187 12.56 9.39 3.07
N ARG A 188 12.81 10.69 2.95
CA ARG A 188 12.65 11.41 1.69
C ARG A 188 13.52 10.76 0.62
N TYR A 189 12.94 10.58 -0.55
CA TYR A 189 13.55 9.91 -1.68
C TYR A 189 13.12 10.61 -2.98
N ARG A 190 13.68 10.16 -4.11
CA ARG A 190 13.44 10.76 -5.43
C ARG A 190 12.87 9.76 -6.43
N ASP A 191 13.31 8.52 -6.34
CA ASP A 191 13.10 7.52 -7.38
C ASP A 191 12.26 6.37 -6.83
N ILE A 192 11.17 6.04 -7.54
CA ILE A 192 10.31 4.87 -7.30
C ILE A 192 10.31 4.03 -8.57
N VAL A 193 10.34 2.70 -8.41
CA VAL A 193 10.17 1.75 -9.51
C VAL A 193 8.89 0.98 -9.28
N CYS A 194 8.10 0.73 -10.31
CA CYS A 194 6.90 -0.10 -10.23
C CYS A 194 6.71 -0.88 -11.53
N ILE A 195 5.88 -1.92 -11.48
CA ILE A 195 5.43 -2.61 -12.69
C ILE A 195 4.31 -1.78 -13.31
N SER A 196 4.52 -1.28 -14.51
CA SER A 196 3.48 -0.56 -15.25
C SER A 196 2.49 -1.52 -15.89
N ARG A 197 1.23 -1.10 -15.96
CA ARG A 197 0.20 -1.78 -16.76
C ARG A 197 0.09 -1.07 -18.10
N SER A 198 0.01 -1.84 -19.18
CA SER A 198 -0.26 -1.34 -20.53
C SER A 198 -1.46 -2.06 -21.11
N ALA A 199 -2.29 -1.34 -21.86
CA ALA A 199 -3.41 -1.91 -22.62
C ALA A 199 -2.94 -2.85 -23.74
N THR A 200 -1.69 -2.69 -24.19
CA THR A 200 -1.07 -3.53 -25.21
C THR A 200 0.14 -4.27 -24.62
N ARG A 201 0.17 -5.59 -24.81
CA ARG A 201 1.31 -6.45 -24.43
C ARG A 201 1.66 -7.34 -25.62
N PRO A 202 2.90 -7.32 -26.13
CA PRO A 202 3.35 -8.27 -27.12
C PRO A 202 3.25 -9.71 -26.56
N ALA A 203 2.59 -10.61 -27.30
CA ALA A 203 2.33 -11.97 -26.83
C ALA A 203 3.60 -12.79 -26.52
N VAL A 204 4.72 -12.42 -27.15
CA VAL A 204 6.03 -13.08 -27.06
C VAL A 204 6.86 -12.66 -25.85
N LEU A 205 6.44 -11.63 -25.11
CA LEU A 205 7.17 -11.14 -23.93
C LEU A 205 6.68 -11.83 -22.64
N PRO A 206 7.44 -11.75 -21.54
CA PRO A 206 6.96 -12.19 -20.22
C PRO A 206 5.68 -11.44 -19.78
N VAL A 207 5.03 -11.94 -18.72
CA VAL A 207 3.78 -11.36 -18.19
C VAL A 207 3.99 -9.96 -17.59
N ALA A 208 5.22 -9.62 -17.20
CA ALA A 208 5.62 -8.30 -16.74
C ALA A 208 6.92 -7.85 -17.43
N GLN A 209 7.00 -6.56 -17.76
CA GLN A 209 8.19 -5.89 -18.27
C GLN A 209 8.39 -4.61 -17.49
N ALA A 210 9.64 -4.29 -17.15
CA ALA A 210 10.00 -3.01 -16.56
C ALA A 210 10.97 -2.29 -17.51
N GLU A 211 10.64 -1.07 -17.90
CA GLU A 211 11.57 -0.14 -18.52
C GLU A 211 12.00 0.86 -17.47
N LEU A 212 13.29 0.86 -17.16
CA LEU A 212 13.89 1.82 -16.24
C LEU A 212 14.46 2.98 -17.05
N SER A 213 14.02 4.18 -16.73
CA SER A 213 14.56 5.43 -17.30
C SER A 213 15.93 5.81 -16.73
N CYS A 214 16.48 5.00 -15.82
CA CYS A 214 17.80 5.18 -15.24
C CYS A 214 18.61 3.88 -15.32
N ALA A 215 19.93 4.02 -15.45
CA ALA A 215 20.85 2.89 -15.35
C ALA A 215 20.82 2.34 -13.92
N LEU A 216 20.49 1.05 -13.77
CA LEU A 216 20.69 0.37 -12.50
C LEU A 216 22.20 0.24 -12.22
N PRO A 217 22.66 0.47 -10.97
CA PRO A 217 24.01 0.10 -10.58
C PRO A 217 24.15 -1.43 -10.66
N VAL A 218 24.74 -1.89 -11.76
CA VAL A 218 25.38 -3.20 -11.99
C VAL A 218 24.48 -4.46 -11.83
N GLY A 219 24.17 -5.13 -12.96
CA GLY A 219 23.92 -6.59 -12.97
C GLY A 219 22.67 -7.13 -13.66
N LEU A 220 21.80 -6.31 -14.24
CA LEU A 220 20.60 -6.79 -14.96
C LEU A 220 20.68 -6.45 -16.45
N HIS A 221 20.72 -7.49 -17.28
CA HIS A 221 20.64 -7.38 -18.74
C HIS A 221 19.19 -7.12 -19.17
N GLY A 222 18.96 -5.98 -19.81
CA GLY A 222 17.73 -5.65 -20.54
C GLY A 222 18.09 -4.71 -21.68
N THR A 223 17.51 -4.93 -22.86
CA THR A 223 17.75 -4.12 -24.06
C THR A 223 16.90 -2.85 -23.99
N PHE A 224 17.53 -1.69 -24.16
CA PHE A 224 16.85 -0.38 -24.19
C PHE A 224 16.99 0.24 -25.58
N HIS A 225 15.89 0.76 -26.11
CA HIS A 225 15.89 1.64 -27.28
C HIS A 225 15.63 3.07 -26.80
N ALA A 226 16.62 3.95 -26.94
CA ALA A 226 16.41 5.38 -26.82
C ALA A 226 15.75 5.91 -28.11
N THR A 227 14.66 6.65 -27.98
CA THR A 227 14.20 7.56 -29.04
C THR A 227 14.74 8.95 -28.77
#